data_AF-A0A523IJK7-F1
#
_entry.id   AF-A0A523IJK7-F1
#
_cell.length_a   1.000
_cell.length_b   1.000
_cell.length_c   1.000
_cell.angle_alpha   90.00
_cell.angle_beta   90.00
_cell.angle_gamma   90.00
#
_symmetry.space_group_name_H-M   'P 1'
#
loop_
_entity.id
_entity.type
_entity.pdbx_description
1 polymer ?
#
loop_
_entity_poly.entity_id
_entity_poly.type
_entity_poly.pdbx_seq_one_letter_code
_entity_poly.pdbx_strand_id
1 'polypeptide(L)'
;MNKIKIYRGYRKDGIPIVEVEEIDLTGVNTRMLENTKRHGSDFFEWGYSGAGPSDLARAILLDMKFPKKEVDSLYQDFKYAFILPADFDGFEISEDSINAWWDFKHHNEKEEEDEEGGGFDGFL
;
A
#
# COMPACT_ATOMS: atom_id res chain seq x y z
N MET A 1 1.24 10.48 19.74
CA MET A 1 0.82 11.56 18.83
C MET A 1 0.60 10.93 17.48
N ASN A 2 -0.56 11.14 16.85
CA ASN A 2 -0.76 10.64 15.48
C ASN A 2 0.12 11.46 14.54
N LYS A 3 0.94 10.75 13.81
CA LYS A 3 1.87 11.26 12.82
C LYS A 3 1.32 10.80 11.49
N ILE A 4 1.01 11.75 10.61
CA ILE A 4 0.41 11.47 9.31
C ILE A 4 1.53 11.25 8.31
N LYS A 5 1.43 10.20 7.49
CA LYS A 5 2.37 9.95 6.41
C LYS A 5 1.81 10.27 5.04
N ILE A 6 2.66 10.81 4.18
CA ILE A 6 2.42 11.00 2.75
C ILE A 6 3.59 10.39 1.98
N TYR A 7 3.30 9.43 1.12
CA TYR A 7 4.28 8.77 0.26
C TYR A 7 4.29 9.46 -1.11
N ARG A 8 5.45 9.94 -1.54
CA ARG A 8 5.63 10.61 -2.84
C ARG A 8 6.63 9.87 -3.70
N GLY A 9 6.18 9.40 -4.86
CA GLY A 9 7.04 8.84 -5.89
C GLY A 9 7.32 9.88 -6.96
N TYR A 10 8.58 10.04 -7.35
CA TYR A 10 8.98 10.85 -8.52
C TYR A 10 10.27 10.30 -9.14
N ARG A 11 10.55 10.66 -10.39
CA ARG A 11 11.80 10.28 -11.06
C ARG A 11 12.76 11.47 -11.12
N LYS A 12 13.98 11.28 -10.61
CA LYS A 12 15.08 12.25 -10.73
C LYS A 12 16.14 11.68 -11.65
N ASP A 13 16.35 12.33 -12.80
CA ASP A 13 17.26 11.85 -13.85
C ASP A 13 16.95 10.40 -14.29
N GLY A 14 15.66 10.05 -14.33
CA GLY A 14 15.18 8.69 -14.65
C GLY A 14 15.27 7.68 -13.50
N ILE A 15 15.89 8.05 -12.37
CA ILE A 15 15.97 7.19 -11.19
C ILE A 15 14.70 7.40 -10.35
N PRO A 16 13.92 6.35 -10.08
CA PRO A 16 12.73 6.45 -9.24
C PRO A 16 13.13 6.60 -7.77
N ILE A 17 12.53 7.60 -7.13
CA ILE A 17 12.73 7.98 -5.73
C ILE A 17 11.37 7.95 -5.06
N VAL A 18 11.33 7.42 -3.83
CA VAL A 18 10.14 7.46 -2.98
C VAL A 18 10.50 8.08 -1.64
N GLU A 19 9.88 9.22 -1.36
CA GLU A 19 10.01 9.94 -0.11
C GLU A 19 8.75 9.73 0.75
N VAL A 20 8.95 9.74 2.06
CA VAL A 20 7.90 9.72 3.06
C VAL A 20 7.97 11.04 3.80
N GLU A 21 6.94 11.86 3.62
CA GLU A 21 6.70 12.99 4.50
C GLU A 21 5.91 12.53 5.70
N GLU A 22 6.43 12.87 6.87
CA GLU A 22 5.80 12.54 8.12
C GLU A 22 5.51 13.84 8.88
N ILE A 23 4.23 14.08 9.12
CA ILE A 23 3.71 15.33 9.65
C ILE A 23 3.19 15.09 11.06
N ASP A 24 3.70 15.84 12.02
CA ASP A 24 3.21 15.84 13.40
C ASP A 24 3.18 17.27 13.98
N LEU A 25 2.90 17.40 15.28
CA LEU A 25 2.79 18.73 15.92
C LEU A 25 4.13 19.49 15.95
N THR A 26 5.26 18.82 15.68
CA THR A 26 6.61 19.42 15.66
C THR A 26 7.01 19.91 14.26
N GLY A 27 6.26 19.54 13.21
CA GLY A 27 6.47 19.99 11.85
C GLY A 27 6.43 18.84 10.83
N VAL A 28 7.14 19.05 9.72
CA VAL A 28 7.28 18.07 8.63
C VAL A 28 8.69 17.50 8.64
N ASN A 29 8.80 16.17 8.63
CA ASN A 29 10.05 15.45 8.45
C ASN A 29 9.97 14.62 7.16
N THR A 30 10.98 14.73 6.30
CA THR A 30 11.05 13.94 5.06
C THR A 30 12.19 12.93 5.15
N ARG A 31 11.91 11.69 4.77
CA ARG A 31 12.91 10.62 4.64
C ARG A 31 12.69 9.77 3.40
N MET A 32 13.72 9.05 2.98
CA MET A 32 13.60 8.04 1.93
C MET A 32 12.86 6.80 2.46
N LEU A 33 12.01 6.21 1.61
CA LEU A 33 11.41 4.91 1.89
C LEU A 33 12.47 3.80 1.76
N GLU A 34 12.54 2.89 2.72
CA GLU A 34 13.53 1.81 2.72
C GLU A 34 13.10 0.66 1.80
N ASN A 35 13.92 0.34 0.79
CA ASN A 35 13.68 -0.79 -0.09
C ASN A 35 14.26 -2.09 0.50
N THR A 36 13.37 -2.98 0.94
CA THR A 36 13.74 -4.30 1.50
C THR A 36 14.08 -5.35 0.44
N LYS A 37 14.02 -5.01 -0.86
CA LYS A 37 14.43 -5.83 -2.02
C LYS A 37 13.88 -7.27 -2.03
N ARG A 38 12.62 -7.50 -1.64
CA ARG A 38 12.07 -8.86 -1.55
C ARG A 38 12.03 -9.58 -2.91
N HIS A 39 11.72 -8.86 -3.98
CA HIS A 39 11.65 -9.40 -5.34
C HIS A 39 12.89 -9.07 -6.19
N GLY A 40 13.96 -8.60 -5.56
CA GLY A 40 15.26 -8.39 -6.20
C GLY A 40 15.37 -7.12 -7.04
N SER A 41 14.39 -6.21 -6.97
CA SER A 41 14.44 -4.94 -7.70
C SER A 41 15.40 -3.97 -7.00
N ASP A 42 16.34 -3.40 -7.75
CA ASP A 42 17.28 -2.40 -7.20
C ASP A 42 16.59 -1.09 -6.83
N PHE A 43 15.49 -0.77 -7.51
CA PHE A 43 14.71 0.42 -7.30
C PHE A 43 13.22 0.11 -7.15
N PHE A 44 12.51 1.02 -6.48
CA PHE A 44 11.05 1.04 -6.51
C PHE A 44 10.56 1.51 -7.87
N GLU A 45 9.42 1.00 -8.31
CA GLU A 45 8.82 1.34 -9.60
C GLU A 45 7.30 1.41 -9.46
N TRP A 46 6.61 2.02 -10.42
CA TRP A 46 5.15 2.19 -10.43
C TRP A 46 4.63 2.44 -11.85
N GLY A 47 3.31 2.39 -12.03
CA GLY A 47 2.64 2.65 -13.32
C GLY A 47 2.60 1.43 -14.27
N TYR A 48 2.99 0.25 -13.80
CA TYR A 48 2.91 -0.99 -14.59
C TYR A 48 2.82 -2.23 -13.69
N SER A 49 2.54 -3.39 -14.30
CA SER A 49 2.57 -4.67 -13.60
C SER A 49 4.00 -5.23 -13.55
N GLY A 50 4.58 -5.39 -12.36
CA GLY A 50 5.93 -5.94 -12.24
C GLY A 50 6.44 -6.15 -10.81
N ALA A 51 7.70 -6.59 -10.72
CA ALA A 51 8.38 -6.83 -9.44
C ALA A 51 8.67 -5.53 -8.67
N GLY A 52 9.19 -4.50 -9.32
CA GLY A 52 9.45 -3.18 -8.70
C GLY A 52 8.19 -2.55 -8.07
N PRO A 53 7.04 -2.50 -8.78
CA PRO A 53 5.76 -2.08 -8.21
C PRO A 53 5.29 -2.95 -7.04
N SER A 54 5.61 -4.24 -7.06
CA SER A 54 5.27 -5.16 -5.96
C SER A 54 6.14 -4.93 -4.72
N ASP A 55 7.44 -4.68 -4.91
CA ASP A 55 8.36 -4.31 -3.83
C ASP A 55 7.96 -2.97 -3.20
N LEU A 56 7.57 -1.99 -4.01
CA LEU A 56 7.08 -0.69 -3.53
C LEU A 56 5.81 -0.82 -2.69
N ALA A 57 4.79 -1.52 -3.22
CA ALA A 57 3.54 -1.77 -2.50
C ALA A 57 3.79 -2.39 -1.13
N ARG A 58 4.66 -3.41 -1.09
CA ARG A 58 5.03 -4.10 0.14
C ARG A 58 5.80 -3.20 1.11
N ALA A 59 6.72 -2.38 0.62
CA ALA A 59 7.50 -1.46 1.44
C ALA A 59 6.62 -0.41 2.12
N ILE A 60 5.64 0.15 1.41
CA ILE A 60 4.67 1.11 1.98
C ILE A 60 3.89 0.47 3.12
N LEU A 61 3.34 -0.74 2.93
CA LEU A 61 2.56 -1.41 3.99
C LEU A 61 3.42 -1.77 5.22
N LEU A 62 4.68 -2.16 5.04
CA LEU A 62 5.60 -2.38 6.16
C LEU A 62 5.92 -1.07 6.89
N ASP A 63 6.08 0.02 6.15
CA ASP A 63 6.35 1.34 6.71
C ASP A 63 5.18 1.85 7.54
N MET A 64 3.95 1.59 7.07
CA MET A 64 2.68 1.78 7.77
C MET A 64 2.50 0.88 9.02
N LYS A 65 3.47 0.00 9.31
CA LYS A 65 3.48 -0.90 10.47
C LYS A 65 2.33 -1.93 10.49
N PHE A 66 1.78 -2.26 9.32
CA PHE A 66 0.90 -3.44 9.21
C PHE A 66 1.66 -4.71 9.66
N PRO A 67 1.00 -5.64 10.35
CA PRO A 67 1.57 -6.94 10.68
C PRO A 67 2.12 -7.64 9.44
N LYS A 68 3.32 -8.21 9.53
CA LYS A 68 4.00 -8.84 8.38
C LYS A 68 3.14 -9.90 7.67
N LYS A 69 2.33 -10.65 8.42
CA LYS A 69 1.42 -11.67 7.87
C LYS A 69 0.37 -11.04 6.96
N GLU A 70 -0.20 -9.92 7.38
CA GLU A 70 -1.17 -9.14 6.61
C GLU A 70 -0.51 -8.50 5.39
N VAL A 71 0.66 -7.89 5.56
CA VAL A 71 1.42 -7.32 4.43
C VAL A 71 1.59 -8.32 3.29
N ASP A 72 1.97 -9.56 3.62
CA ASP A 72 2.23 -10.59 2.61
C ASP A 72 0.95 -11.09 1.90
N SER A 73 -0.24 -10.94 2.50
CA SER A 73 -1.51 -11.19 1.82
C SER A 73 -2.04 -9.98 1.04
N LEU A 74 -1.69 -8.76 1.43
CA LEU A 74 -2.32 -7.54 0.95
C LEU A 74 -1.56 -6.80 -0.14
N TYR A 75 -0.24 -6.94 -0.20
CA TYR A 75 0.59 -6.06 -1.03
C TYR A 75 0.25 -6.17 -2.53
N GLN A 76 -0.29 -7.30 -2.99
CA GLN A 76 -0.76 -7.44 -4.37
C GLN A 76 -2.01 -6.60 -4.62
N ASP A 77 -3.00 -6.67 -3.75
CA ASP A 77 -4.22 -5.85 -3.84
C ASP A 77 -3.90 -4.37 -3.72
N PHE A 78 -3.03 -4.01 -2.77
CA PHE A 78 -2.55 -2.64 -2.61
C PHE A 78 -1.86 -2.13 -3.88
N LYS A 79 -1.01 -2.97 -4.50
CA LYS A 79 -0.37 -2.64 -5.78
C LYS A 79 -1.41 -2.33 -6.86
N TYR A 80 -2.45 -3.16 -7.00
CA TYR A 80 -3.49 -2.91 -8.01
C TYR A 80 -4.31 -1.65 -7.72
N ALA A 81 -4.53 -1.32 -6.45
CA ALA A 81 -5.30 -0.14 -6.05
C ALA A 81 -4.53 1.18 -6.24
N PHE A 82 -3.24 1.21 -5.91
CA PHE A 82 -2.48 2.47 -5.82
C PHE A 82 -1.26 2.56 -6.73
N ILE A 83 -0.48 1.49 -6.86
CA ILE A 83 0.85 1.56 -7.47
C ILE A 83 0.81 1.30 -8.98
N LEU A 84 -0.03 0.36 -9.43
CA LEU A 84 -0.22 0.07 -10.84
C LEU A 84 -0.89 1.24 -11.60
N PRO A 85 -1.97 1.87 -11.10
CA PRO A 85 -2.62 2.98 -11.81
C PRO A 85 -1.90 4.32 -11.67
N ALA A 86 -0.82 4.40 -10.87
CA ALA A 86 -0.04 5.62 -10.70
C ALA A 86 0.54 6.11 -12.04
N ASP A 87 0.58 7.44 -12.21
CA ASP A 87 1.19 8.05 -13.38
C ASP A 87 2.69 7.76 -13.45
N PHE A 88 3.20 7.66 -14.68
CA PHE A 88 4.63 7.40 -14.90
C PHE A 88 5.53 8.49 -14.30
N ASP A 89 5.09 9.74 -14.25
CA ASP A 89 5.93 10.83 -13.72
C ASP A 89 6.02 10.83 -12.19
N GLY A 90 5.00 10.28 -11.51
CA GLY A 90 4.98 10.23 -10.06
C GLY A 90 3.61 9.91 -9.46
N PHE A 91 3.58 9.84 -8.14
CA PHE A 91 2.35 9.65 -7.37
C PHE A 91 2.44 10.33 -6.00
N GLU A 92 1.28 10.53 -5.40
CA GLU A 92 1.13 10.87 -3.99
C GLU A 92 0.08 9.94 -3.37
N ILE A 93 0.41 9.31 -2.24
CA ILE A 93 -0.51 8.44 -1.50
C ILE A 93 -0.46 8.86 -0.03
N SER A 94 -1.61 9.24 0.53
CA SER A 94 -1.72 9.59 1.95
C SER A 94 -2.04 8.37 2.81
N GLU A 95 -1.58 8.38 4.05
CA GLU A 95 -1.96 7.41 5.08
C GLU A 95 -3.49 7.27 5.24
N ASP A 96 -4.23 8.37 5.17
CA ASP A 96 -5.69 8.35 5.25
C ASP A 96 -6.32 7.57 4.10
N SER A 97 -5.79 7.70 2.87
CA SER A 97 -6.25 6.92 1.71
C SER A 97 -5.96 5.42 1.87
N ILE A 98 -4.81 5.07 2.46
CA ILE A 98 -4.43 3.69 2.74
C ILE A 98 -5.35 3.10 3.82
N ASN A 99 -5.61 3.85 4.89
CA ASN A 99 -6.51 3.43 5.97
C ASN A 99 -7.95 3.27 5.48
N ALA A 100 -8.46 4.18 4.64
CA ALA A 100 -9.78 4.05 4.03
C ALA A 100 -9.89 2.80 3.14
N TRP A 101 -8.85 2.50 2.35
CA TRP A 101 -8.77 1.27 1.55
C TRP A 101 -8.75 0.01 2.44
N TRP A 102 -7.99 0.05 3.53
CA TRP A 102 -7.92 -1.03 4.51
C TRP A 102 -9.28 -1.33 5.15
N ASP A 103 -9.96 -0.29 5.61
CA ASP A 103 -11.28 -0.40 6.24
C ASP A 103 -12.32 -0.95 5.26
N PHE A 104 -12.29 -0.50 4.00
CA PHE A 104 -13.15 -1.05 2.94
C PHE A 104 -12.94 -2.55 2.74
N LYS A 105 -11.68 -3.03 2.72
CA LYS A 105 -11.37 -4.46 2.61
C LYS A 105 -11.93 -5.27 3.79
N HIS A 106 -11.80 -4.78 5.01
CA HIS A 106 -12.25 -5.48 6.23
C HIS A 106 -13.76 -5.40 6.48
N HIS A 107 -14.44 -4.42 5.87
CA HIS A 107 -15.89 -4.34 5.94
C HIS A 107 -16.56 -5.33 4.98
N ASN A 108 -16.08 -5.42 3.73
CA ASN A 108 -16.67 -6.33 2.74
C ASN A 108 -16.40 -7.82 3.03
N GLU A 109 -15.26 -8.17 3.64
CA GLU A 109 -14.98 -9.56 4.04
C GLU A 109 -16.00 -10.12 5.05
N LYS A 110 -16.61 -9.26 5.88
CA LYS A 110 -17.65 -9.69 6.83
C LYS A 110 -19.01 -9.92 6.18
N GLU A 111 -19.33 -9.17 5.13
CA GLU A 111 -20.60 -9.32 4.41
C GLU A 111 -20.60 -10.60 3.55
N GLU A 112 -19.46 -10.96 2.95
CA GLU A 112 -19.32 -12.20 2.17
C GLU A 112 -19.37 -13.46 3.06
N GLU A 113 -18.79 -13.43 4.28
CA GLU A 113 -18.91 -14.54 5.25
C GLU A 113 -20.35 -14.74 5.76
N ASP A 114 -21.10 -13.64 5.94
CA ASP A 114 -22.50 -13.69 6.37
C ASP A 114 -23.44 -14.20 5.26
N GLU A 115 -23.12 -13.95 3.98
CA GLU A 115 -23.89 -14.47 2.84
C GLU A 115 -23.61 -15.95 2.54
N GLU A 116 -22.37 -16.43 2.69
CA GLU A 116 -22.04 -17.86 2.52
C GLU A 116 -22.43 -18.74 3.71
N GLY A 117 -22.56 -18.16 4.93
CA GLY A 117 -23.03 -18.86 6.13
C GLY A 117 -24.54 -19.08 6.22
N GLY A 118 -25.33 -18.47 5.34
CA GLY A 118 -26.80 -18.54 5.30
C GLY A 118 -27.39 -19.61 4.35
N GLY A 119 -26.55 -20.42 3.71
CA GLY A 119 -26.98 -21.42 2.73
C GLY A 119 -27.05 -22.84 3.29
N PHE A 120 -28.26 -23.41 3.29
CA PHE A 120 -28.64 -24.80 3.65
C PHE A 120 -29.02 -25.07 5.11
N ASP A 121 -30.22 -24.64 5.47
CA ASP A 121 -31.12 -25.49 6.24
C ASP A 121 -32.44 -25.65 5.46
N GLY A 122 -32.73 -26.88 5.00
CA GLY A 122 -34.08 -27.26 4.56
C GLY A 122 -34.24 -27.92 3.18
N PHE A 123 -34.55 -29.22 3.25
CA PHE A 123 -35.34 -30.07 2.34
C PHE A 123 -34.66 -30.77 1.14
N LEU A 124 -34.29 -32.04 1.36
CA LEU A 124 -35.12 -33.20 0.96
C LEU A 124 -34.69 -34.48 1.70
#